data_AF-A0A496LNV3-F1
#
_entry.id   AF-A0A496LNV3-F1
#
_cell.length_a   1.000
_cell.length_b   1.000
_cell.length_c   1.000
_cell.angle_alpha   90.00
_cell.angle_beta   90.00
_cell.angle_gamma   90.00
#
_symmetry.space_group_name_H-M   'P 1'
#
loop_
_entity.id
_entity.type
_entity.pdbx_description
1 polymer ?
#
loop_
_entity_poly.entity_id
_entity_poly.type
_entity_poly.pdbx_seq_one_letter_code
_entity_poly.pdbx_strand_id
1 'polypeptide(L)'
;MKPTVVLIPLLVLMAGCSSKAPDPVKLDGGSNITINQNLLLRHENIVPKDPFLQTNNWTYNIHAQRGSDGELLKNDQVVKTFLLAHNATKIIIIGADEVSTEYRNFLRSNGVTAEIELQPVSSIEMSKDRVNILFFHKKDQKTQ
;
A
#
# COMPACT_ATOMS: atom_id res chain seq x y z
N MET A 1 60.17 35.94 -22.18
CA MET A 1 60.02 34.59 -21.60
C MET A 1 59.01 34.69 -20.46
N LYS A 2 58.05 33.74 -20.40
CA LYS A 2 57.07 33.59 -19.30
C LYS A 2 57.77 32.98 -18.04
N PRO A 3 57.03 32.66 -16.97
CA PRO A 3 57.02 33.31 -15.66
C PRO A 3 57.83 32.53 -14.62
N THR A 4 58.00 33.06 -13.41
CA THR A 4 58.42 32.25 -12.26
C THR A 4 57.51 32.55 -11.07
N VAL A 5 56.70 31.55 -10.75
CA VAL A 5 55.88 31.46 -9.54
C VAL A 5 56.77 30.93 -8.43
N VAL A 6 56.80 31.60 -7.27
CA VAL A 6 57.19 30.99 -6.00
C VAL A 6 56.17 31.39 -4.93
N LEU A 7 55.76 30.36 -4.20
CA LEU A 7 54.56 30.18 -3.38
C LEU A 7 54.97 30.15 -1.91
N ILE A 8 54.36 30.95 -1.02
CA ILE A 8 54.35 30.70 0.45
C ILE A 8 52.97 31.14 1.02
N PRO A 9 52.41 30.41 2.00
CA PRO A 9 51.00 30.00 1.97
C PRO A 9 50.15 30.54 3.15
N LEU A 10 48.86 30.17 3.10
CA LEU A 10 48.02 29.82 4.24
C LEU A 10 47.55 30.97 5.16
N LEU A 11 46.34 31.49 4.90
CA LEU A 11 45.46 32.01 5.96
C LEU A 11 44.03 32.34 5.47
N VAL A 12 43.40 31.47 4.65
CA VAL A 12 41.94 31.63 4.37
C VAL A 12 41.28 30.26 4.21
N LEU A 13 41.27 29.45 5.27
CA LEU A 13 40.51 28.18 5.30
C LEU A 13 39.41 28.16 6.38
N MET A 14 38.99 29.33 6.89
CA MET A 14 38.08 29.39 8.05
C MET A 14 36.84 30.27 7.85
N ALA A 15 36.37 30.46 6.60
CA ALA A 15 35.09 31.13 6.35
C ALA A 15 34.07 30.25 5.59
N GLY A 16 34.32 28.94 5.53
CA GLY A 16 33.50 27.97 4.78
C GLY A 16 32.47 27.19 5.60
N CYS A 17 32.32 27.47 6.90
CA CYS A 17 31.33 26.81 7.75
C CYS A 17 30.33 27.83 8.29
N SER A 18 29.47 28.36 7.42
CA SER A 18 28.19 28.90 7.90
C SER A 18 27.41 27.71 8.47
N SER A 19 27.37 27.62 9.79
CA SER A 19 26.68 26.59 10.59
C SER A 19 25.14 26.65 10.48
N LYS A 20 24.63 27.36 9.49
CA LYS A 20 23.21 27.40 9.16
C LYS A 20 23.07 27.52 7.64
N ALA A 21 22.25 26.64 7.08
CA ALA A 21 21.77 26.81 5.72
C ALA A 21 21.03 28.15 5.61
N PRO A 22 21.16 28.89 4.49
CA PRO A 22 20.44 30.14 4.29
C PRO A 22 18.94 29.92 4.51
N ASP A 23 18.30 30.80 5.28
CA ASP A 23 16.86 30.72 5.47
C ASP A 23 16.16 30.90 4.11
N PRO A 24 15.11 30.11 3.80
CA PRO A 24 14.49 30.10 2.49
C PRO A 24 13.95 31.49 2.12
N VAL A 25 14.24 31.91 0.90
CA VAL A 25 13.79 33.20 0.37
C VAL A 25 12.26 33.20 0.29
N LYS A 26 11.61 34.18 0.94
CA LYS A 26 10.17 34.37 0.82
C LYS A 26 9.88 34.94 -0.56
N LEU A 27 9.10 34.20 -1.35
CA LEU A 27 8.64 34.64 -2.66
C LEU A 27 7.85 35.93 -2.51
N ASP A 28 8.08 36.86 -3.43
CA ASP A 28 7.40 38.13 -3.53
C ASP A 28 5.88 37.93 -3.64
N GLY A 29 5.14 38.64 -2.79
CA GLY A 29 3.70 38.50 -2.58
C GLY A 29 2.81 38.86 -3.77
N GLY A 30 3.37 38.92 -4.99
CA GLY A 30 2.65 39.04 -6.26
C GLY A 30 2.56 37.73 -7.05
N SER A 31 3.19 36.65 -6.59
CA SER A 31 2.99 35.32 -7.17
C SER A 31 1.60 34.81 -6.78
N ASN A 32 0.82 34.38 -7.78
CA ASN A 32 -0.49 33.77 -7.56
C ASN A 32 -0.26 32.37 -6.94
N ILE A 33 -0.05 32.31 -5.63
CA ILE A 33 0.30 31.09 -4.91
C ILE A 33 -0.97 30.24 -4.71
N THR A 34 -1.47 29.62 -5.79
CA THR A 34 -2.52 28.61 -5.72
C THR A 34 -1.94 27.20 -5.80
N ILE A 35 -0.84 26.92 -5.09
CA ILE A 35 -0.42 25.54 -4.85
C ILE A 35 -0.56 25.28 -3.35
N ASN A 36 -1.74 24.75 -3.01
CA ASN A 36 -2.08 24.16 -1.72
C ASN A 36 -1.00 23.15 -1.30
N GLN A 37 -0.09 23.55 -0.42
CA GLN A 37 0.98 22.69 0.10
C GLN A 37 0.44 21.44 0.84
N ASN A 38 -0.83 21.44 1.23
CA ASN A 38 -1.50 20.27 1.82
C ASN A 38 -1.81 19.14 0.81
N LEU A 39 -1.85 19.40 -0.51
CA LEU A 39 -1.98 18.36 -1.55
C LEU A 39 -0.66 17.61 -1.80
N LEU A 40 0.47 18.15 -1.35
CA LEU A 40 1.81 17.59 -1.53
C LEU A 40 2.24 16.63 -0.40
N LEU A 41 1.45 16.51 0.69
CA LEU A 41 1.94 15.93 1.96
C LEU A 41 1.35 14.57 2.36
N ARG A 42 0.32 14.05 1.68
CA ARG A 42 -0.02 12.61 1.70
C ARG A 42 -1.19 12.36 0.73
N HIS A 43 -0.97 11.50 -0.26
CA HIS A 43 -2.05 10.96 -1.09
C HIS A 43 -2.39 9.57 -0.55
N GLU A 44 -3.56 9.43 0.07
CA GLU A 44 -4.09 8.10 0.37
C GLU A 44 -4.71 7.56 -0.92
N ASN A 45 -4.08 6.52 -1.49
CA ASN A 45 -4.62 5.84 -2.67
C ASN A 45 -5.84 5.01 -2.24
N ILE A 46 -7.02 5.61 -2.31
CA ILE A 46 -8.29 4.92 -2.05
C ILE A 46 -8.74 4.26 -3.34
N VAL A 47 -8.89 2.93 -3.33
CA VAL A 47 -9.47 2.19 -4.45
C VAL A 47 -10.97 2.54 -4.53
N PRO A 48 -11.46 3.12 -5.65
CA PRO A 48 -12.89 3.38 -5.81
C PRO A 48 -13.63 2.05 -5.80
N LYS A 49 -14.61 1.90 -4.91
CA LYS A 49 -15.38 0.66 -4.81
C LYS A 49 -16.57 0.65 -5.77
N ASP A 50 -17.06 -0.55 -6.07
CA ASP A 50 -18.10 -0.79 -7.07
C ASP A 50 -19.49 -0.38 -6.54
N PRO A 51 -20.30 0.38 -7.30
CA PRO A 51 -21.62 0.86 -6.84
C PRO A 51 -22.61 -0.26 -6.50
N PHE A 52 -22.58 -1.38 -7.25
CA PHE A 52 -23.48 -2.50 -7.01
C PHE A 52 -23.05 -3.27 -5.76
N LEU A 53 -21.75 -3.57 -5.62
CA LEU A 53 -21.22 -4.31 -4.48
C LEU A 53 -21.33 -3.51 -3.17
N GLN A 54 -21.26 -2.18 -3.21
CA GLN A 54 -21.43 -1.36 -2.01
C GLN A 54 -22.88 -1.34 -1.47
N THR A 55 -23.88 -1.47 -2.36
CA THR A 55 -25.30 -1.24 -2.01
C THR A 55 -26.08 -2.50 -1.66
N ASN A 56 -25.52 -3.68 -1.96
CA ASN A 56 -26.20 -4.97 -1.79
C ASN A 56 -25.50 -5.83 -0.76
N ASN A 57 -26.24 -6.62 0.02
CA ASN A 57 -25.62 -7.65 0.86
C ASN A 57 -25.14 -8.80 -0.02
N TRP A 58 -23.92 -9.28 0.18
CA TRP A 58 -23.41 -10.42 -0.59
C TRP A 58 -22.35 -11.20 0.19
N THR A 59 -22.17 -12.45 -0.24
CA THR A 59 -21.04 -13.28 0.13
C THR A 59 -20.51 -13.99 -1.10
N TYR A 60 -19.21 -14.24 -1.13
CA TYR A 60 -18.56 -14.94 -2.22
C TYR A 60 -17.43 -15.81 -1.68
N ASN A 61 -17.18 -16.96 -2.30
CA ASN A 61 -16.11 -17.88 -1.92
C ASN A 61 -15.13 -18.04 -3.09
N ILE A 62 -13.83 -17.85 -2.84
CA ILE A 62 -12.75 -18.19 -3.78
C ILE A 62 -11.90 -19.31 -3.19
N HIS A 63 -11.72 -20.36 -3.98
CA HIS A 63 -10.70 -21.37 -3.74
C HIS A 63 -9.41 -20.96 -4.44
N ALA A 64 -8.34 -20.82 -3.67
CA ALA A 64 -7.02 -20.48 -4.18
C ALA A 64 -5.97 -21.46 -3.67
N GLN A 65 -4.87 -21.58 -4.42
CA GLN A 65 -3.78 -22.48 -4.11
C GLN A 65 -2.46 -21.80 -4.45
N ARG A 66 -1.53 -21.76 -3.49
CA ARG A 66 -0.16 -21.29 -3.71
C ARG A 66 0.51 -22.19 -4.75
N GLY A 67 0.99 -21.58 -5.83
CA GLY A 67 1.74 -22.24 -6.90
C GLY A 67 3.13 -22.65 -6.45
N SER A 68 3.77 -23.54 -7.22
CA SER A 68 5.16 -23.97 -6.96
C SER A 68 6.19 -22.86 -7.15
N ASP A 69 5.82 -21.81 -7.87
CA ASP A 69 6.57 -20.57 -8.09
C ASP A 69 6.34 -19.52 -6.98
N GLY A 70 5.48 -19.82 -6.00
CA GLY A 70 5.10 -18.91 -4.93
C GLY A 70 3.96 -17.96 -5.28
N GLU A 71 3.38 -18.05 -6.49
CA GLU A 71 2.21 -17.23 -6.83
C GLU A 71 1.00 -17.65 -5.99
N LEU A 72 0.33 -16.68 -5.35
CA LEU A 72 -0.84 -16.94 -4.52
C LEU A 72 -2.14 -16.99 -5.33
N LEU A 73 -2.21 -16.30 -6.47
CA LEU A 73 -3.40 -16.28 -7.30
C LEU A 73 -3.00 -16.53 -8.74
N LYS A 74 -3.77 -17.38 -9.41
CA LYS A 74 -3.68 -17.48 -10.87
C LYS A 74 -4.10 -16.15 -11.49
N ASN A 75 -3.51 -15.81 -12.63
CA ASN A 75 -3.74 -14.53 -13.31
C ASN A 75 -5.24 -14.24 -13.57
N ASP A 76 -6.04 -15.28 -13.88
CA ASP A 76 -7.48 -15.18 -14.09
C ASP A 76 -8.29 -14.92 -12.80
N GLN A 77 -7.71 -15.20 -11.63
CA GLN A 77 -8.32 -14.97 -10.32
C GLN A 77 -7.98 -13.58 -9.74
N VAL A 78 -6.82 -13.00 -10.09
CA VAL A 78 -6.32 -11.75 -9.49
C VAL A 78 -7.37 -10.64 -9.50
N VAL A 79 -7.91 -10.30 -10.67
CA VAL A 79 -8.86 -9.20 -10.82
C VAL A 79 -10.14 -9.43 -10.00
N LYS A 80 -10.68 -10.66 -10.03
CA LYS A 80 -11.89 -11.01 -9.29
C LYS A 80 -11.67 -10.95 -7.79
N THR A 81 -10.54 -11.50 -7.32
CA THR A 81 -10.19 -11.49 -5.89
C THR A 81 -10.09 -10.07 -5.37
N PHE A 82 -9.39 -9.18 -6.07
CA PHE A 82 -9.23 -7.79 -5.62
C PHE A 82 -10.51 -6.97 -5.75
N LEU A 83 -11.32 -7.19 -6.79
CA LEU A 83 -12.65 -6.58 -6.89
C LEU A 83 -13.49 -6.92 -5.64
N LEU A 84 -13.53 -8.19 -5.24
CA LEU A 84 -14.28 -8.61 -4.05
C LEU A 84 -13.62 -8.10 -2.76
N ALA A 85 -12.31 -8.20 -2.64
CA ALA A 85 -11.59 -7.84 -1.41
C ALA A 85 -11.70 -6.34 -1.08
N HIS A 86 -11.58 -5.45 -2.07
CA HIS A 86 -11.72 -4.00 -1.86
C HIS A 86 -13.17 -3.58 -1.56
N ASN A 87 -14.15 -4.40 -1.94
CA ASN A 87 -15.57 -4.14 -1.68
C ASN A 87 -16.10 -4.86 -0.44
N ALA A 88 -15.36 -5.80 0.15
CA ALA A 88 -15.79 -6.54 1.34
C ALA A 88 -15.72 -5.68 2.60
N THR A 89 -16.60 -5.96 3.56
CA THR A 89 -16.48 -5.48 4.95
C THR A 89 -15.66 -6.45 5.80
N LYS A 90 -15.81 -7.75 5.54
CA LYS A 90 -15.12 -8.83 6.26
C LYS A 90 -14.66 -9.91 5.29
N ILE A 91 -13.49 -10.48 5.56
CA ILE A 91 -12.88 -11.58 4.83
C ILE A 91 -12.50 -12.65 5.86
N ILE A 92 -12.81 -13.90 5.58
CA ILE A 92 -12.35 -15.06 6.37
C ILE A 92 -11.49 -15.92 5.46
N ILE A 93 -10.25 -16.20 5.86
CA ILE A 93 -9.34 -17.07 5.13
C ILE A 93 -9.18 -18.37 5.92
N ILE A 94 -9.62 -19.47 5.32
CA ILE A 94 -9.50 -20.82 5.88
C ILE A 94 -8.36 -21.53 5.17
N GLY A 95 -7.38 -22.04 5.91
CA GLY A 95 -6.22 -22.76 5.34
C GLY A 95 -5.18 -23.08 6.40
N ALA A 96 -4.03 -23.63 6.00
CA ALA A 96 -2.92 -23.81 6.94
C ALA A 96 -2.42 -22.45 7.45
N ASP A 97 -1.93 -22.40 8.69
CA ASP A 97 -1.56 -21.13 9.36
C ASP A 97 -0.56 -20.29 8.56
N GLU A 98 0.48 -20.95 8.02
CA GLU A 98 1.49 -20.33 7.18
C GLU A 98 0.89 -19.71 5.90
N VAL A 99 0.20 -20.52 5.09
CA VAL A 99 -0.34 -20.06 3.81
C VAL A 99 -1.45 -19.02 4.01
N SER A 100 -2.33 -19.20 4.99
CA SER A 100 -3.42 -18.25 5.26
C SER A 100 -2.90 -16.89 5.72
N THR A 101 -1.81 -16.88 6.49
CA THR A 101 -1.08 -15.65 6.85
C THR A 101 -0.47 -14.98 5.63
N GLU A 102 0.10 -15.75 4.71
CA GLU A 102 0.66 -15.24 3.46
C GLU A 102 -0.40 -14.52 2.61
N TYR A 103 -1.56 -15.14 2.40
CA TYR A 103 -2.68 -14.52 1.68
C TYR A 103 -3.21 -13.25 2.38
N ARG A 104 -3.32 -13.25 3.72
CA ARG A 104 -3.72 -12.03 4.45
C ARG A 104 -2.73 -10.89 4.19
N ASN A 105 -1.43 -11.16 4.28
CA ASN A 105 -0.39 -10.16 4.06
C ASN A 105 -0.39 -9.67 2.61
N PHE A 106 -0.62 -10.57 1.65
CA PHE A 106 -0.78 -10.23 0.24
C PHE A 106 -1.98 -9.30 0.00
N LEU A 107 -3.15 -9.59 0.57
CA LEU A 107 -4.32 -8.71 0.46
C LEU A 107 -4.06 -7.34 1.10
N ARG A 108 -3.46 -7.30 2.30
CA ARG A 108 -3.14 -6.06 3.02
C ARG A 108 -2.15 -5.18 2.27
N SER A 109 -1.07 -5.77 1.76
CA SER A 109 -0.05 -5.03 1.00
C SER A 109 -0.58 -4.44 -0.30
N ASN A 110 -1.66 -5.00 -0.84
CA ASN A 110 -2.37 -4.47 -2.02
C ASN A 110 -3.54 -3.53 -1.66
N GLY A 111 -3.63 -3.04 -0.41
CA GLY A 111 -4.60 -2.00 -0.03
C GLY A 111 -6.00 -2.50 0.32
N VAL A 112 -6.16 -3.79 0.61
CA VAL A 112 -7.43 -4.31 1.14
C VAL A 112 -7.64 -3.84 2.58
N THR A 113 -8.72 -3.10 2.81
CA THR A 113 -9.05 -2.49 4.09
C THR A 113 -10.05 -3.28 4.94
N ALA A 114 -10.73 -4.28 4.36
CA ALA A 114 -11.69 -5.14 5.06
C ALA A 114 -11.11 -5.76 6.36
N GLU A 115 -11.96 -6.10 7.33
CA GLU A 115 -11.53 -6.93 8.47
C GLU A 115 -11.14 -8.32 7.94
N ILE A 116 -9.94 -8.81 8.24
CA ILE A 116 -9.48 -10.13 7.77
C ILE A 116 -9.25 -11.04 8.97
N GLU A 117 -10.02 -12.12 9.03
CA GLU A 117 -9.92 -13.16 10.05
C GLU A 117 -9.29 -14.41 9.45
N LEU A 118 -8.37 -15.06 10.19
CA LEU A 118 -7.79 -16.34 9.81
C LEU A 118 -8.47 -17.47 10.57
N GLN A 119 -8.75 -18.56 9.86
CA GLN A 119 -9.32 -19.78 10.41
C GLN A 119 -8.37 -20.95 10.07
N PRO A 120 -7.39 -21.22 10.94
CA PRO A 120 -6.35 -22.20 10.64
C PRO A 120 -6.92 -23.63 10.66
N VAL A 121 -6.52 -24.43 9.67
CA VAL A 121 -6.83 -25.86 9.56
C VAL A 121 -5.58 -26.64 9.15
N SER A 122 -5.52 -27.94 9.43
CA SER A 122 -4.31 -28.75 9.15
C SER A 122 -3.99 -28.84 7.65
N SER A 123 -5.02 -28.96 6.80
CA SER A 123 -4.94 -28.99 5.34
C SER A 123 -6.33 -28.90 4.73
N ILE A 124 -6.43 -28.52 3.45
CA ILE A 124 -7.65 -28.60 2.64
C ILE A 124 -7.38 -29.56 1.49
N GLU A 125 -8.22 -30.59 1.36
CA GLU A 125 -8.03 -31.65 0.35
C GLU A 125 -6.60 -32.23 0.36
N MET A 126 -6.07 -32.49 1.55
CA MET A 126 -4.70 -33.00 1.79
C MET A 126 -3.55 -32.06 1.36
N SER A 127 -3.85 -30.81 0.96
CA SER A 127 -2.85 -29.80 0.64
C SER A 127 -2.76 -28.73 1.73
N LYS A 128 -1.54 -28.33 2.08
CA LYS A 128 -1.26 -27.19 2.97
C LYS A 128 -1.18 -25.86 2.21
N ASP A 129 -1.15 -25.90 0.89
CA ASP A 129 -1.00 -24.72 0.03
C ASP A 129 -2.34 -24.15 -0.43
N ARG A 130 -3.45 -24.75 0.00
CA ARG A 130 -4.81 -24.36 -0.36
C ARG A 130 -5.45 -23.48 0.69
N VAL A 131 -6.23 -22.51 0.21
CA VAL A 131 -7.08 -21.64 1.03
C VAL A 131 -8.48 -21.53 0.43
N ASN A 132 -9.47 -21.40 1.32
CA ASN A 132 -10.81 -20.94 0.97
C ASN A 132 -10.96 -19.52 1.52
N ILE A 133 -11.20 -18.55 0.64
CA ILE A 133 -11.33 -17.14 0.98
C ILE A 133 -12.79 -16.76 0.85
N LEU A 134 -13.41 -16.50 1.99
CA LEU A 134 -14.80 -16.06 2.09
C LEU A 134 -14.84 -14.54 2.22
N PHE A 135 -15.54 -13.90 1.30
CA PHE A 135 -15.77 -12.46 1.29
C PHE A 135 -17.20 -12.19 1.74
N PHE A 136 -17.37 -11.17 2.56
CA PHE A 136 -18.65 -10.74 3.08
C PHE A 136 -18.78 -9.23 2.95
N HIS A 137 -19.94 -8.79 2.51
CA HIS A 137 -20.35 -7.40 2.60
C HIS A 137 -21.77 -7.33 3.13
N LYS A 138 -21.95 -6.46 4.12
CA LYS A 138 -23.27 -6.08 4.61
C LYS A 138 -23.41 -4.59 4.35
N LYS A 139 -24.49 -4.18 3.69
CA LYS A 139 -24.82 -2.78 3.50
C LYS A 139 -24.86 -2.09 4.86
N ASP A 140 -24.27 -0.91 4.94
CA ASP A 140 -24.33 -0.11 6.15
C ASP A 140 -25.80 0.17 6.48
N GLN A 141 -26.26 -0.35 7.62
CA GLN A 141 -27.53 0.07 8.16
C GLN A 141 -27.26 1.44 8.79
N LYS A 142 -27.56 2.52 8.06
CA LYS A 142 -27.74 3.81 8.72
C LYS A 142 -28.81 3.58 9.78
N THR A 143 -28.41 3.58 11.05
CA THR A 143 -29.32 3.62 12.18
C THR A 143 -30.25 4.81 11.93
N GLN A 144 -31.51 4.53 11.61
CA GLN A 144 -32.55 5.55 11.53
C GLN A 144 -32.96 5.94 12.93
#